data_AF-A0A3B1BFY4-F1
#
_entry.id   AF-A0A3B1BFY4-F1
#
_cell.length_a   1.000
_cell.length_b   1.000
_cell.length_c   1.000
_cell.angle_alpha   90.00
_cell.angle_beta   90.00
_cell.angle_gamma   90.00
#
_symmetry.space_group_name_H-M   'P 1'
#
loop_
_entity.id
_entity.type
_entity.pdbx_description
1 polymer ?
#
loop_
_entity_poly.entity_id
_entity_poly.type
_entity_poly.pdbx_seq_one_letter_code
_entity_poly.pdbx_strand_id
1 'polypeptide(L)' 'GAVRIIHGSGTGALRSAVHEYLVSSPYISGYRLAEPNEGGEGATEVTLKKD' A
#
# COMPACT_ATOMS: atom_id res chain seq x y z
N GLY A 1 -9.01 -7.64 7.04
CA GLY A 1 -7.89 -7.19 7.90
C GLY A 1 -7.11 -6.09 7.19
N ALA A 2 -6.15 -5.44 7.86
CA ALA A 2 -5.26 -4.47 7.23
C ALA A 2 -3.84 -5.02 7.15
N VAL A 3 -3.15 -4.75 6.04
CA VAL A 3 -1.75 -5.11 5.80
C VAL A 3 -0.98 -3.85 5.45
N ARG A 4 0.23 -3.70 5.97
CA ARG A 4 1.13 -2.60 5.62
C ARG A 4 2.28 -3.13 4.78
N ILE A 5 2.47 -2.55 3.60
CA ILE A 5 3.57 -2.84 2.69
C ILE A 5 4.63 -1.75 2.86
N ILE A 6 5.75 -2.09 3.48
CA ILE A 6 6.88 -1.18 3.64
C ILE A 6 7.77 -1.34 2.41
N HIS A 7 7.78 -0.34 1.54
CA HIS A 7 8.57 -0.34 0.30
C HIS A 7 9.69 0.71 0.30
N GLY A 8 9.76 1.56 1.33
CA GLY A 8 10.69 2.68 1.41
C GLY A 8 10.29 3.85 0.52
N SER A 9 10.85 5.03 0.79
CA SER A 9 10.51 6.25 0.05
C SER A 9 11.30 6.34 -1.26
N GLY A 10 12.63 6.19 -1.19
CA GLY A 10 13.53 6.08 -2.35
C GLY A 10 13.18 7.00 -3.53
N THR A 11 13.30 6.47 -4.74
CA THR A 11 12.82 7.12 -5.97
C THR A 11 11.30 7.02 -6.16
N GLY A 12 10.59 6.31 -5.27
CA GLY A 12 9.18 5.98 -5.43
C GLY A 12 8.90 4.82 -6.39
N ALA A 13 9.90 4.20 -7.02
CA ALA A 13 9.69 3.13 -8.01
C ALA A 13 8.90 1.94 -7.45
N LEU A 14 9.24 1.47 -6.25
CA LEU A 14 8.50 0.37 -5.60
C LEU A 14 7.09 0.80 -5.17
N ARG A 15 6.91 2.05 -4.70
CA ARG A 15 5.57 2.58 -4.40
C ARG A 15 4.68 2.55 -5.64
N SER A 16 5.17 3.04 -6.77
CA SER A 16 4.42 3.04 -8.04
C SER A 16 4.05 1.63 -8.48
N ALA A 17 5.01 0.70 -8.49
CA ALA A 17 4.76 -0.69 -8.88
C ALA A 17 3.76 -1.40 -7.95
N VAL A 18 3.85 -1.15 -6.64
CA VAL A 18 2.89 -1.68 -5.66
C VAL A 18 1.50 -1.11 -5.91
N HIS A 19 1.37 0.21 -6.10
CA HIS A 19 0.07 0.85 -6.36
C HIS A 19 -0.55 0.37 -7.67
N GLU A 20 0.24 0.24 -8.74
CA GLU A 20 -0.21 -0.28 -10.03
C GLU A 20 -0.81 -1.69 -9.90
N TYR A 21 -0.13 -2.59 -9.17
CA TYR A 21 -0.65 -3.93 -8.90
C TYR A 21 -1.95 -3.88 -8.08
N LEU A 22 -1.97 -3.10 -7.00
CA LEU A 22 -3.10 -3.02 -6.07
C LEU A 22 -4.40 -2.58 -6.74
N VAL A 23 -4.35 -1.68 -7.73
CA VAL A 23 -5.55 -1.22 -8.48
C VAL A 23 -6.34 -2.38 -9.08
N SER A 24 -5.64 -3.43 -9.56
CA SER A 24 -6.26 -4.60 -10.20
C SER A 24 -6.45 -5.79 -9.25
N SER A 25 -6.00 -5.69 -8.00
CA SER A 25 -5.95 -6.84 -7.10
C SER A 25 -7.35 -7.26 -6.65
N PRO A 26 -7.76 -8.54 -6.84
CA PRO A 26 -9.07 -9.00 -6.43
C PRO A 26 -9.20 -9.14 -4.90
N TYR A 27 -8.09 -9.14 -4.17
CA TYR A 27 -8.01 -9.43 -2.74
C TYR A 27 -8.27 -8.21 -1.84
N ILE A 28 -8.20 -7.00 -2.38
CA ILE A 28 -8.24 -5.77 -1.60
C ILE A 28 -9.56 -5.05 -1.77
N SER A 29 -10.03 -4.39 -0.72
CA SER A 29 -11.14 -3.44 -0.80
C SER A 29 -10.67 -2.00 -0.96
N GLY A 30 -9.39 -1.73 -0.70
CA GLY A 30 -8.78 -0.42 -0.95
C GLY A 30 -7.35 -0.32 -0.41
N TYR A 31 -6.68 0.77 -0.74
CA TYR A 31 -5.36 1.10 -0.21
C TYR A 31 -5.15 2.61 -0.13
N ARG A 32 -4.17 3.04 0.68
CA ARG A 32 -3.74 4.43 0.84
C ARG A 32 -2.28 4.48 1.29
N LEU A 33 -1.66 5.66 1.21
CA LEU A 33 -0.38 5.87 1.91
C LEU A 33 -0.58 5.76 3.43
N ALA A 34 0.44 5.26 4.12
CA ALA A 34 0.44 5.22 5.58
C ALA A 34 0.48 6.65 6.16
N GLU A 35 0.03 6.79 7.40
CA GLU A 35 0.17 8.06 8.12
C GLU A 35 1.66 8.43 8.32
N PRO A 36 2.01 9.72 8.50
CA PRO A 36 3.41 10.14 8.65
C PRO A 36 4.15 9.39 9.77
N ASN A 37 3.49 9.11 10.89
CA ASN A 37 4.06 8.38 12.03
C ASN A 37 4.11 6.85 11.83
N GLU A 38 3.61 6.35 10.70
CA GLU A 38 3.53 4.93 10.37
C GLU A 38 4.31 4.56 9.09
N GLY A 39 5.14 5.49 8.61
CA GLY A 39 6.01 5.31 7.44
C GLY A 39 5.73 6.27 6.29
N GLY A 40 4.62 7.02 6.33
CA GLY A 40 4.29 8.04 5.34
C GLY A 40 4.35 7.51 3.91
N GLU A 41 5.00 8.26 3.01
CA GLU A 41 5.22 7.85 1.62
C GLU A 41 6.07 6.58 1.43
N GLY A 42 6.75 6.11 2.48
CA GLY A 42 7.55 4.89 2.45
C GLY A 42 6.75 3.61 2.70
N ALA A 43 5.46 3.72 3.00
CA ALA A 43 4.58 2.59 3.22
C ALA A 43 3.18 2.81 2.66
N THR A 44 2.56 1.70 2.26
CA THR A 44 1.17 1.65 1.80
C THR A 44 0.35 0.77 2.74
N GLU A 45 -0.76 1.30 3.22
CA GLU A 45 -1.77 0.52 3.94
C GLU A 45 -2.80 -0.04 2.98
N VAL A 46 -3.07 -1.34 3.10
CA VAL A 46 -3.99 -2.08 2.27
C VAL A 46 -5.09 -2.69 3.14
N THR A 47 -6.34 -2.43 2.78
CA THR A 47 -7.50 -3.09 3.39
C THR A 47 -7.87 -4.30 2.55
N LEU A 48 -7.87 -5.48 3.17
CA LEU A 48 -8.30 -6.71 2.51
C LEU A 48 -9.82 -6.82 2.49
N LYS A 49 -10.37 -7.42 1.43
CA LYS A 49 -11.77 -7.85 1.42
C LYS A 49 -12.01 -8.84 2.57
N LYS A 50 -13.24 -8.84 3.08
CA LYS A 50 -13.72 -9.93 3.92
C LYS A 50 -14.33 -10.98 3.00
N ASP A 51 -14.17 -12.24 3.36
CA ASP A 51 -14.86 -13.36 2.71
C ASP A 51 -16.39 -13.22 2.88
#